data_AF-A0A175RB13-F1
#
_entry.id   AF-A0A175RB13-F1
#
_cell.length_a   1.000
_cell.length_b   1.000
_cell.length_c   1.000
_cell.angle_alpha   90.00
_cell.angle_beta   90.00
_cell.angle_gamma   90.00
#
_symmetry.space_group_name_H-M   'P 1'
#
loop_
_entity.id
_entity.type
_entity.pdbx_description
1 polymer ?
#
loop_
_entity_poly.entity_id
_entity_poly.type
_entity_poly.pdbx_seq_one_letter_code
_entity_poly.pdbx_strand_id
1 'polypeptide(L)'
;MTSATTRLRVLALIGCTTALSGCMGPTYGTGVSQGQQLFNDIDNAVSLGGSNKPRVDYSPRAELVKPKSIGALPPPRDAVVDPNLPESPEMRRGRLHAAAPNPDGVLPVGFMTSKKDGMDVETPAASFRRQQDDDNSWIDPRTMAGQRTQASAARVVGQQGSPDQRKYLSEPPLTYRQPAATAPVGDPGEDEEVKERRAKGTTSVASKLGSLWPF
;
A
#
# COMPACT_ATOMS: atom_id res chain seq x y z
N MET A 1 -53.18 8.79 -17.69
CA MET A 1 -52.00 8.63 -18.58
C MET A 1 -50.78 8.10 -17.80
N THR A 2 -50.90 6.98 -17.07
CA THR A 2 -49.84 6.48 -16.14
C THR A 2 -49.42 5.01 -16.35
N SER A 3 -49.99 4.34 -17.36
CA SER A 3 -49.79 2.90 -17.60
C SER A 3 -48.44 2.59 -18.27
N ALA A 4 -48.01 3.41 -19.24
CA ALA A 4 -46.82 3.13 -20.03
C ALA A 4 -45.51 3.27 -19.22
N THR A 5 -45.42 4.30 -18.36
CA THR A 5 -44.24 4.55 -17.52
C THR A 5 -44.09 3.51 -16.42
N THR A 6 -45.20 3.04 -15.85
CA THR A 6 -45.20 1.97 -14.84
C THR A 6 -44.76 0.63 -15.45
N ARG A 7 -45.23 0.29 -16.65
CA ARG A 7 -44.80 -0.92 -17.38
C ARG A 7 -43.31 -0.87 -17.74
N LEU A 8 -42.81 0.29 -18.18
CA LEU A 8 -41.39 0.47 -18.50
C LEU A 8 -40.49 0.30 -17.25
N ARG A 9 -40.92 0.81 -16.10
CA ARG A 9 -40.19 0.65 -14.82
C ARG A 9 -40.17 -0.80 -14.32
N VAL A 10 -41.29 -1.51 -14.45
CA VAL A 10 -41.37 -2.94 -14.11
C VAL A 10 -40.46 -3.76 -15.04
N LEU A 11 -40.45 -3.46 -16.34
CA LEU A 11 -39.60 -4.16 -17.31
C LEU A 11 -38.11 -3.87 -17.08
N ALA A 12 -37.76 -2.64 -16.69
CA ALA A 12 -36.39 -2.27 -16.31
C ALA A 12 -35.91 -3.00 -15.04
N LEU A 13 -36.78 -3.15 -14.03
CA LEU A 13 -36.46 -3.93 -12.82
C LEU A 13 -36.27 -5.42 -13.14
N ILE A 14 -37.09 -6.00 -14.00
CA ILE A 14 -36.95 -7.40 -14.45
C ILE A 14 -35.67 -7.59 -15.30
N GLY A 15 -35.31 -6.60 -16.12
CA GLY A 15 -34.05 -6.62 -16.89
C GLY A 15 -32.81 -6.59 -15.99
N CYS A 16 -32.82 -5.77 -14.93
CA CYS A 16 -31.69 -5.70 -14.00
C CYS A 16 -31.52 -6.98 -13.15
N THR A 17 -32.61 -7.64 -12.75
CA THR A 17 -32.51 -8.88 -11.94
C THR A 17 -32.03 -10.08 -12.76
N THR A 18 -32.38 -10.13 -14.04
CA THR A 18 -31.90 -11.16 -14.97
C THR A 18 -30.45 -10.96 -15.41
N ALA A 19 -29.97 -9.72 -15.49
CA ALA A 19 -28.55 -9.43 -15.74
C ALA A 19 -27.64 -9.84 -14.56
N LEU A 20 -28.13 -9.74 -13.32
CA LEU A 20 -27.36 -10.14 -12.13
C LEU A 20 -27.30 -11.67 -11.94
N SER A 21 -28.29 -12.43 -12.42
CA SER A 21 -28.31 -13.90 -12.26
C SER A 21 -27.31 -14.64 -13.15
N GLY A 22 -26.70 -13.96 -14.13
CA GLY A 22 -25.68 -14.51 -15.02
C GLY A 22 -24.26 -14.58 -14.43
N CYS A 23 -24.01 -13.99 -13.27
CA CYS A 23 -22.68 -14.00 -12.63
C CYS A 23 -22.52 -15.23 -11.70
N MET A 24 -22.59 -16.43 -12.27
CA MET A 24 -22.25 -17.67 -11.58
C MET A 24 -20.73 -17.74 -11.40
N GLY A 25 -20.24 -17.26 -10.25
CA GLY A 25 -18.83 -17.31 -9.87
C GLY A 25 -18.31 -18.74 -9.65
N PRO A 26 -16.99 -18.95 -9.63
CA PRO A 26 -16.38 -20.27 -9.46
C PRO A 26 -16.84 -20.96 -8.19
N THR A 27 -17.12 -22.27 -8.28
CA THR A 27 -17.26 -23.14 -7.11
C THR A 27 -15.85 -23.47 -6.63
N TYR A 28 -15.38 -22.79 -5.58
CA TYR A 28 -14.01 -22.94 -5.06
C TYR A 28 -13.81 -24.29 -4.35
N GLY A 29 -13.98 -25.41 -5.07
CA GLY A 29 -13.79 -26.77 -4.57
C GLY A 29 -14.85 -27.26 -3.57
N THR A 30 -15.81 -26.42 -3.19
CA THR A 30 -16.88 -26.76 -2.22
C THR A 30 -18.17 -27.26 -2.87
N GLY A 31 -18.24 -27.30 -4.20
CA GLY A 31 -19.42 -27.76 -4.95
C GLY A 31 -20.62 -26.81 -4.96
N VAL A 32 -20.52 -25.65 -4.30
CA VAL A 32 -21.58 -24.63 -4.19
C VAL A 32 -21.14 -23.29 -4.80
N SER A 33 -22.06 -22.59 -5.45
CA SER A 33 -21.79 -21.26 -6.02
C SER A 33 -21.69 -20.20 -4.93
N GLN A 34 -21.00 -19.09 -5.21
CA GLN A 34 -20.85 -17.97 -4.27
C GLN A 34 -22.21 -17.42 -3.81
N GLY A 35 -23.18 -17.34 -4.72
CA GLY A 35 -24.55 -16.93 -4.38
C GLY A 35 -25.26 -17.92 -3.47
N GLN A 36 -25.12 -19.23 -3.72
CA GLN A 36 -25.73 -20.25 -2.86
C GLN A 36 -25.13 -20.24 -1.45
N GLN A 37 -23.82 -20.07 -1.34
CA GLN A 37 -23.14 -19.95 -0.05
C GLN A 37 -23.64 -18.72 0.71
N LEU A 38 -23.77 -17.57 0.03
CA LEU A 38 -24.30 -16.35 0.64
C LEU A 38 -25.75 -16.50 1.14
N PHE A 39 -26.63 -17.12 0.35
CA PHE A 39 -28.00 -17.36 0.79
C PHE A 39 -28.07 -18.34 1.96
N ASN A 40 -27.27 -19.41 1.95
CA ASN A 40 -27.16 -20.33 3.08
C ASN A 40 -26.61 -19.63 4.34
N ASP A 41 -25.65 -18.72 4.18
CA ASP A 41 -25.05 -18.00 5.29
C ASP A 41 -26.04 -16.96 5.88
N ILE A 42 -26.84 -16.29 5.05
CA ILE A 42 -27.92 -15.39 5.50
C ILE A 42 -29.04 -16.18 6.17
N ASP A 43 -29.46 -17.32 5.60
CA ASP A 43 -30.48 -18.18 6.19
C ASP A 43 -30.02 -18.72 7.55
N ASN A 44 -28.75 -19.13 7.68
CA ASN A 44 -28.15 -19.51 8.96
C ASN A 44 -28.03 -18.32 9.94
N ALA A 45 -27.68 -17.11 9.46
CA ALA A 45 -27.59 -15.91 10.29
C ALA A 45 -28.94 -15.47 10.84
N VAL A 46 -30.02 -15.67 10.08
CA VAL A 46 -31.40 -15.41 10.52
C VAL A 46 -31.93 -16.57 11.39
N SER A 47 -31.55 -17.80 11.07
CA SER A 47 -31.86 -19.04 11.81
C SER A 47 -31.10 -19.19 13.13
N LEU A 48 -30.15 -18.31 13.44
CA LEU A 48 -29.38 -18.31 14.70
C LEU A 48 -30.26 -18.19 15.97
N GLY A 49 -31.54 -17.81 15.83
CA GLY A 49 -32.56 -17.84 16.89
C GLY A 49 -33.46 -19.08 16.96
N GLY A 50 -33.34 -20.03 16.02
CA GLY A 50 -34.12 -21.27 15.99
C GLY A 50 -33.53 -22.36 16.90
N SER A 51 -34.37 -22.97 17.72
CA SER A 51 -33.99 -23.97 18.75
C SER A 51 -33.65 -25.37 18.23
N ASN A 52 -33.67 -25.60 16.91
CA ASN A 52 -33.43 -26.92 16.30
C ASN A 52 -32.02 -27.05 15.73
N LYS A 53 -31.00 -26.84 16.55
CA LYS A 53 -29.62 -27.23 16.21
C LYS A 53 -29.48 -28.74 16.45
N PRO A 54 -29.15 -29.57 15.43
CA PRO A 54 -28.86 -30.97 15.67
C PRO A 54 -27.72 -31.05 16.70
N ARG A 55 -27.94 -31.77 17.80
CA ARG A 55 -26.93 -32.00 18.82
C ARG A 55 -25.80 -32.80 18.17
N VAL A 56 -24.70 -32.13 17.84
CA VAL A 56 -23.50 -32.76 17.32
C VAL A 56 -22.93 -33.65 18.41
N ASP A 57 -22.85 -34.94 18.12
CA ASP A 57 -22.27 -35.92 19.04
C ASP A 57 -20.74 -35.79 18.97
N TYR A 58 -20.18 -35.08 19.95
CA TYR A 58 -18.73 -34.90 20.08
C TYR A 58 -18.12 -36.15 20.70
N SER A 59 -18.16 -37.25 19.95
CA SER A 59 -17.34 -38.41 20.28
C SER A 59 -15.86 -37.98 20.20
N PRO A 60 -15.03 -38.34 21.21
CA PRO A 60 -13.62 -38.04 21.17
C PRO A 60 -13.02 -38.70 19.94
N ARG A 61 -12.28 -37.91 19.14
CA ARG A 61 -11.56 -38.43 17.98
C ARG A 61 -10.58 -39.50 18.47
N ALA A 62 -10.41 -40.57 17.67
CA ALA A 62 -9.42 -41.60 17.97
C ALA A 62 -8.06 -40.96 18.25
N GLU A 63 -7.34 -41.49 19.24
CA GLU A 63 -6.03 -40.97 19.61
C GLU A 63 -5.07 -41.01 18.42
N LEU A 64 -4.26 -39.95 18.30
CA LEU A 64 -3.22 -39.88 17.29
C LEU A 64 -2.29 -41.08 17.45
N VAL A 65 -2.18 -41.91 16.40
CA VAL A 65 -1.24 -43.03 16.35
C VAL A 65 0.18 -42.45 16.33
N LYS A 66 0.78 -42.32 17.50
CA LYS A 66 2.17 -41.88 17.64
C LYS A 66 3.10 -43.05 17.31
N PRO A 67 4.13 -42.85 16.49
CA PRO A 67 5.14 -43.87 16.24
C PRO A 67 5.88 -44.23 17.53
N LYS A 68 6.18 -45.52 17.72
CA LYS A 68 6.76 -46.10 18.95
C LYS A 68 8.17 -45.56 19.27
N SER A 69 8.86 -45.03 18.27
CA SER A 69 10.13 -44.32 18.43
C SER A 69 10.17 -43.15 17.47
N ILE A 70 10.33 -41.94 18.00
CA ILE A 70 10.70 -40.77 17.22
C ILE A 70 12.19 -40.96 16.92
N GLY A 71 12.53 -41.34 15.69
CA GLY A 71 13.93 -41.47 15.27
C GLY A 71 14.70 -40.17 15.50
N ALA A 72 16.03 -40.24 15.58
CA ALA A 72 16.87 -39.05 15.76
C ALA A 72 16.53 -38.02 14.67
N LEU A 73 16.01 -36.86 15.10
CA LEU A 73 15.69 -35.79 14.16
C LEU A 73 17.00 -35.37 13.46
N PRO A 74 16.95 -35.08 12.15
CA PRO A 74 18.10 -34.48 11.50
C PRO A 74 18.47 -33.18 12.24
N PRO A 75 19.77 -32.86 12.35
CA PRO A 75 20.21 -31.67 13.04
C PRO A 75 19.59 -30.42 12.40
N PRO A 76 19.35 -29.36 13.19
CA PRO A 76 18.87 -28.07 12.66
C PRO A 76 19.78 -27.60 11.53
N ARG A 77 19.19 -27.02 10.48
CA ARG A 77 19.97 -26.43 9.39
C ARG A 77 20.82 -25.28 9.93
N ASP A 78 22.06 -25.21 9.46
CA ASP A 78 22.95 -24.09 9.76
C ASP A 78 22.36 -22.78 9.22
N ALA A 79 22.55 -21.69 9.97
CA ALA A 79 22.11 -20.37 9.54
C ALA A 79 22.90 -19.94 8.29
N VAL A 80 22.20 -19.89 7.15
CA VAL A 80 22.78 -19.39 5.89
C VAL A 80 22.93 -17.87 5.99
N VAL A 81 24.17 -17.40 6.13
CA VAL A 81 24.52 -15.97 6.05
C VAL A 81 24.84 -15.66 4.59
N ASP A 82 23.81 -15.46 3.77
CA ASP A 82 23.98 -14.96 2.40
C ASP A 82 23.96 -13.42 2.42
N PRO A 83 25.03 -12.73 1.97
CA PRO A 83 25.09 -11.27 1.92
C PRO A 83 24.02 -10.61 1.05
N ASN A 84 23.40 -11.35 0.11
CA ASN A 84 22.35 -10.84 -0.77
C ASN A 84 20.95 -11.01 -0.18
N LEU A 85 20.80 -11.74 0.93
CA LEU A 85 19.51 -11.91 1.60
C LEU A 85 19.29 -10.80 2.63
N PRO A 86 18.05 -10.32 2.80
CA PRO A 86 17.74 -9.41 3.90
C PRO A 86 18.05 -10.08 5.24
N GLU A 87 18.58 -9.30 6.19
CA GLU A 87 18.93 -9.79 7.53
C GLU A 87 17.79 -10.58 8.16
N SER A 88 18.09 -11.79 8.61
CA SER A 88 17.14 -12.63 9.33
C SER A 88 16.72 -11.95 10.65
N PRO A 89 15.51 -12.23 11.16
CA PRO A 89 15.04 -11.63 12.41
C PRO A 89 15.98 -11.86 13.60
N GLU A 90 16.60 -13.05 13.69
CA GLU A 90 17.52 -13.38 14.77
C GLU A 90 18.88 -12.66 14.65
N MET A 91 19.41 -12.49 13.43
CA MET A 91 20.61 -11.68 13.20
C MET A 91 20.37 -10.21 13.55
N ARG A 92 19.20 -9.67 13.18
CA ARG A 92 18.80 -8.31 13.56
C ARG A 92 18.69 -8.16 15.06
N ARG A 93 18.09 -9.13 15.76
CA ARG A 93 18.02 -9.13 17.24
C ARG A 93 19.40 -9.15 17.86
N GLY A 94 20.30 -10.03 17.38
CA GLY A 94 21.69 -10.10 17.85
C GLY A 94 22.43 -8.77 17.69
N ARG A 95 22.28 -8.12 16.53
CA ARG A 95 22.84 -6.79 16.26
C ARG A 95 22.30 -5.73 17.24
N LEU A 96 20.99 -5.71 17.46
CA LEU A 96 20.35 -4.76 18.38
C LEU A 96 20.78 -5.00 19.83
N HIS A 97 20.92 -6.26 20.25
CA HIS A 97 21.45 -6.60 21.57
C HIS A 97 22.91 -6.20 21.73
N ALA A 98 23.75 -6.40 20.71
CA ALA A 98 25.16 -6.00 20.75
C ALA A 98 25.35 -4.47 20.73
N ALA A 99 24.44 -3.74 20.07
CA ALA A 99 24.42 -2.28 20.05
C ALA A 99 23.79 -1.65 21.30
N ALA A 100 23.14 -2.45 22.16
CA ALA A 100 22.49 -1.95 23.35
C ALA A 100 23.52 -1.52 24.40
N PRO A 101 23.48 -0.27 24.90
CA PRO A 101 24.34 0.17 25.99
C PRO A 101 23.98 -0.49 27.32
N ASN A 102 24.92 -0.50 28.26
CA ASN A 102 24.72 -1.06 29.58
C ASN A 102 23.55 -0.38 30.32
N PRO A 103 22.62 -1.15 30.92
CA PRO A 103 21.41 -0.60 31.53
C PRO A 103 21.67 0.19 32.82
N ASP A 104 22.76 -0.10 33.53
CA ASP A 104 23.08 0.50 34.83
C ASP A 104 23.89 1.81 34.73
N GLY A 105 24.23 2.24 33.51
CA GLY A 105 25.09 3.40 33.26
C GLY A 105 24.37 4.57 32.60
N VAL A 106 25.05 5.73 32.55
CA VAL A 106 24.59 6.88 31.77
C VAL A 106 24.61 6.51 30.29
N LEU A 107 23.45 6.62 29.63
CA LEU A 107 23.32 6.31 28.21
C LEU A 107 24.14 7.29 27.35
N PRO A 108 24.85 6.82 26.31
CA PRO A 108 25.62 7.69 25.44
C PRO A 108 24.67 8.59 24.62
N VAL A 109 25.07 9.86 24.43
CA VAL A 109 24.27 10.89 23.72
C VAL A 109 23.85 10.44 22.31
N GLY A 110 24.71 9.69 21.62
CA GLY A 110 24.40 9.13 20.31
C GLY A 110 23.24 8.13 20.34
N PHE A 111 23.11 7.32 21.40
CA PHE A 111 21.99 6.39 21.55
C PHE A 111 20.68 7.13 21.86
N MET A 112 20.74 8.16 22.71
CA MET A 112 19.58 8.98 23.08
C MET A 112 18.98 9.77 21.91
N THR A 113 19.82 10.16 20.95
CA THR A 113 19.42 10.96 19.77
C THR A 113 19.17 10.11 18.54
N SER A 114 19.56 8.83 18.56
CA SER A 114 19.34 7.92 17.44
C SER A 114 17.85 7.65 17.23
N LYS A 115 17.43 7.60 15.95
CA LYS A 115 16.09 7.17 15.59
C LYS A 115 16.03 5.64 15.69
N LYS A 116 15.00 5.12 16.35
CA LYS A 116 14.78 3.68 16.45
C LYS A 116 14.31 3.14 15.11
N ASP A 117 15.03 2.17 14.55
CA ASP A 117 14.64 1.49 13.32
C ASP A 117 13.21 0.95 13.41
N GLY A 118 12.37 1.28 12.43
CA GLY A 118 10.96 0.84 12.36
C GLY A 118 9.99 1.60 13.28
N MET A 119 10.45 2.64 13.98
CA MET A 119 9.57 3.60 14.62
C MET A 119 9.61 4.90 13.82
N ASP A 120 8.48 5.25 13.20
CA ASP A 120 8.31 6.60 12.69
C ASP A 120 8.26 7.54 13.89
N VAL A 121 9.27 8.42 14.00
CA VAL A 121 9.18 9.54 14.92
C VAL A 121 8.08 10.42 14.36
N GLU A 122 6.88 10.28 14.90
CA GLU A 122 5.85 11.30 14.77
C GLU A 122 6.50 12.57 15.31
N THR A 123 6.99 13.42 14.41
CA THR A 123 7.32 14.79 14.79
C THR A 123 6.03 15.31 15.39
N PRO A 124 5.96 15.63 16.70
CA PRO A 124 4.77 16.24 17.25
C PRO A 124 4.56 17.46 16.36
N ALA A 125 3.42 17.48 15.65
CA ALA A 125 3.10 18.54 14.73
C ALA A 125 3.45 19.84 15.45
N ALA A 126 4.44 20.56 14.92
CA ALA A 126 4.86 21.81 15.52
C ALA A 126 3.60 22.64 15.57
N SER A 127 3.09 22.82 16.79
CA SER A 127 1.83 23.42 17.18
C SER A 127 0.53 22.62 16.97
N PHE A 128 -0.06 22.21 18.09
CA PHE A 128 -1.47 22.49 18.37
C PHE A 128 -1.69 24.02 18.31
N ARG A 129 -1.65 24.64 17.12
CA ARG A 129 -2.41 25.88 16.93
C ARG A 129 -3.78 25.43 16.49
N ARG A 130 -4.80 25.92 17.21
CA ARG A 130 -6.19 25.86 16.76
C ARG A 130 -6.20 26.16 15.27
N GLN A 131 -6.77 25.23 14.52
CA GLN A 131 -7.31 25.48 13.20
C GLN A 131 -8.39 26.54 13.39
N GLN A 132 -7.94 27.80 13.40
CA GLN A 132 -8.79 28.94 13.25
C GLN A 132 -8.70 29.24 11.77
N ASP A 133 -9.82 28.92 11.12
CA ASP A 133 -10.30 29.44 9.85
C ASP A 133 -9.42 30.53 9.26
N ASP A 134 -8.98 30.34 8.02
CA ASP A 134 -8.98 31.44 7.05
C ASP A 134 -8.94 30.86 5.64
N ASP A 135 -10.00 31.16 4.89
CA ASP A 135 -10.21 30.95 3.46
C ASP A 135 -9.23 31.77 2.60
N ASN A 136 -7.93 31.67 2.89
CA ASN A 136 -6.81 32.17 2.11
C ASN A 136 -5.52 31.50 2.60
N SER A 137 -5.41 30.19 2.35
CA SER A 137 -4.21 29.41 2.70
C SER A 137 -3.00 29.87 1.90
N TRP A 138 -2.32 30.90 2.39
CA TRP A 138 -0.98 31.23 1.95
C TRP A 138 -0.05 30.12 2.42
N ILE A 139 0.20 29.14 1.54
CA ILE A 139 1.10 28.04 1.83
C ILE A 139 2.50 28.63 2.06
N ASP A 140 3.03 28.51 3.28
CA ASP A 140 4.36 29.00 3.65
C ASP A 140 5.43 28.37 2.72
N PRO A 141 6.30 29.15 2.05
CA PRO A 141 7.33 28.61 1.15
C PRO A 141 8.25 27.58 1.83
N ARG A 142 8.42 27.64 3.16
CA ARG A 142 9.22 26.65 3.90
C ARG A 142 8.54 25.29 4.00
N THR A 143 7.20 25.24 4.06
CA THR A 143 6.47 23.96 4.07
C THR A 143 6.40 23.34 2.67
N MET A 144 6.33 24.17 1.63
CA MET A 144 6.39 23.73 0.21
C MET A 144 7.72 23.08 -0.18
N ALA A 145 8.84 23.59 0.34
CA ALA A 145 10.17 23.08 -0.01
C ALA A 145 10.32 21.58 0.32
N GLY A 146 9.81 21.14 1.47
CA GLY A 146 9.77 19.73 1.86
C GLY A 146 8.76 18.92 1.05
N GLN A 147 7.58 19.49 0.78
CA GLN A 147 6.52 18.81 0.04
C GLN A 147 6.93 18.45 -1.39
N ARG A 148 7.71 19.30 -2.08
CA ARG A 148 8.18 18.98 -3.45
C ARG A 148 9.08 17.75 -3.48
N THR A 149 9.99 17.64 -2.51
CA THR A 149 10.90 16.47 -2.40
C THR A 149 10.15 15.19 -2.04
N GLN A 150 9.14 15.29 -1.17
CA GLN A 150 8.29 14.16 -0.79
C GLN A 150 7.38 13.73 -1.95
N ALA A 151 6.82 14.69 -2.69
CA ALA A 151 6.00 14.41 -3.86
C ALA A 151 6.82 13.79 -5.00
N SER A 152 8.05 14.24 -5.24
CA SER A 152 8.93 13.61 -6.22
C SER A 152 9.32 12.19 -5.79
N ALA A 153 9.64 11.97 -4.51
CA ALA A 153 9.91 10.63 -3.98
C ALA A 153 8.70 9.71 -4.10
N ALA A 154 7.49 10.18 -3.77
CA ALA A 154 6.25 9.41 -3.91
C ALA A 154 5.93 9.07 -5.39
N ARG A 155 6.22 9.97 -6.32
CA ARG A 155 6.08 9.70 -7.76
C ARG A 155 7.03 8.61 -8.23
N VAL A 156 8.26 8.56 -7.72
CA VAL A 156 9.22 7.48 -8.02
C VAL A 156 8.73 6.13 -7.50
N VAL A 157 8.11 6.09 -6.32
CA VAL A 157 7.54 4.84 -5.76
C VAL A 157 6.33 4.34 -6.55
N GLY A 158 5.54 5.26 -7.13
CA GLY A 158 4.39 4.91 -7.98
C GLY A 158 4.76 4.49 -9.40
N GLN A 159 5.99 4.74 -9.85
CA GLN A 159 6.48 4.22 -11.12
C GLN A 159 6.64 2.71 -11.04
N GLN A 160 6.12 2.01 -12.04
CA GLN A 160 6.01 0.57 -12.01
C GLN A 160 7.38 -0.08 -12.25
N GLY A 161 8.07 -0.43 -11.16
CA GLY A 161 9.37 -1.11 -11.17
C GLY A 161 10.54 -0.14 -11.14
N SER A 162 11.47 -0.37 -10.21
CA SER A 162 12.71 0.40 -10.18
C SER A 162 13.73 -0.17 -11.17
N PRO A 163 14.58 0.68 -11.80
CA PRO A 163 15.58 0.23 -12.77
C PRO A 163 16.71 -0.59 -12.11
N ASP A 164 17.00 -0.33 -10.84
CA ASP A 164 18.17 -0.89 -10.15
C ASP A 164 17.81 -2.02 -9.16
N GLN A 165 16.56 -2.08 -8.69
CA GLN A 165 16.15 -3.03 -7.65
C GLN A 165 14.82 -3.74 -7.99
N ARG A 166 14.77 -5.04 -7.67
CA ARG A 166 13.54 -5.83 -7.72
C ARG A 166 12.85 -5.74 -6.36
N LYS A 167 11.64 -5.18 -6.31
CA LYS A 167 10.87 -5.07 -5.06
C LYS A 167 9.94 -6.26 -4.85
N TYR A 168 9.29 -6.75 -5.91
CA TYR A 168 8.40 -7.91 -5.89
C TYR A 168 8.87 -9.07 -6.77
N LEU A 169 8.40 -10.28 -6.45
CA LEU A 169 8.72 -11.51 -7.20
C LEU A 169 8.06 -11.56 -8.59
N SER A 170 6.97 -10.81 -8.78
CA SER A 170 6.26 -10.64 -10.05
C SER A 170 6.96 -9.68 -11.02
N GLU A 171 8.01 -9.00 -10.57
CA GLU A 171 8.77 -8.08 -11.41
C GLU A 171 9.77 -8.84 -12.29
N PRO A 172 9.88 -8.48 -13.58
CA PRO A 172 10.83 -9.11 -14.48
C PRO A 172 12.28 -8.92 -14.00
N PRO A 173 13.19 -9.83 -14.36
CA PRO A 173 14.62 -9.69 -14.06
C PRO A 173 15.20 -8.37 -14.57
N LEU A 174 16.22 -7.84 -13.88
CA LEU A 174 16.88 -6.57 -14.23
C LEU A 174 17.44 -6.59 -15.67
N THR A 175 17.86 -7.75 -16.17
CA THR A 175 18.36 -7.93 -17.53
C THR A 175 17.34 -7.57 -18.61
N TYR A 176 16.04 -7.76 -18.35
CA TYR A 176 14.97 -7.42 -19.29
C TYR A 176 14.44 -5.99 -19.12
N ARG A 177 14.85 -5.31 -18.05
CA ARG A 177 14.53 -3.89 -17.80
C ARG A 177 15.59 -2.94 -18.32
N GLN A 178 16.77 -3.44 -18.69
CA GLN A 178 17.81 -2.58 -19.23
C GLN A 178 17.32 -1.94 -20.51
N PRO A 179 17.18 -0.61 -20.53
CA PRO A 179 16.88 0.11 -21.75
C PRO A 179 18.05 -0.07 -22.72
N ALA A 180 17.77 0.04 -24.02
CA ALA A 180 18.83 -0.02 -25.03
C ALA A 180 19.91 1.01 -24.71
N ALA A 181 21.18 0.71 -25.03
CA ALA A 181 22.33 1.56 -24.71
C ALA A 181 22.21 3.00 -25.25
N THR A 182 21.35 3.23 -26.24
CA THR A 182 21.11 4.52 -26.90
C THR A 182 19.80 5.18 -26.48
N ALA A 183 19.03 4.60 -25.57
CA ALA A 183 17.75 5.17 -25.15
C ALA A 183 17.98 6.29 -24.11
N PRO A 184 17.30 7.45 -24.23
CA PRO A 184 17.29 8.46 -23.18
C PRO A 184 16.46 7.93 -22.00
N VAL A 185 17.10 7.80 -20.84
CA VAL A 185 16.49 7.23 -19.62
C VAL A 185 16.55 8.27 -18.53
N GLY A 186 15.41 8.57 -17.90
CA GLY A 186 15.34 9.54 -16.81
C GLY A 186 15.42 11.01 -17.22
N ASP A 187 15.38 11.32 -18.52
CA ASP A 187 15.21 12.69 -19.01
C ASP A 187 13.74 12.92 -19.37
N PRO A 188 12.90 13.47 -18.46
CA PRO A 188 11.53 13.84 -18.77
C PRO A 188 11.44 14.99 -19.80
N GLY A 189 12.57 15.54 -20.25
CA GLY A 189 12.63 16.73 -21.08
C GLY A 189 12.32 17.99 -20.29
N GLU A 190 12.22 19.12 -20.98
CA GLU A 190 11.77 20.35 -20.37
C GLU A 190 10.25 20.31 -20.14
N ASP A 191 9.82 20.65 -18.93
CA ASP A 191 8.40 20.77 -18.57
C ASP A 191 7.69 21.72 -19.56
N GLU A 192 6.48 21.34 -19.97
CA GLU A 192 5.67 22.12 -20.92
C GLU A 192 5.42 23.55 -20.44
N GLU A 193 5.34 23.78 -19.12
CA GLU A 193 5.25 25.12 -18.54
C GLU A 193 6.50 25.98 -18.80
N VAL A 194 7.69 25.36 -18.82
CA VAL A 194 8.95 26.06 -19.12
C VAL A 194 9.02 26.38 -20.61
N LYS A 195 8.60 25.44 -21.47
CA LYS A 195 8.47 25.67 -22.92
C LYS A 195 7.46 26.77 -23.22
N GLU A 196 6.30 26.74 -22.59
CA GLU A 196 5.27 27.78 -22.71
C GLU A 196 5.76 29.14 -22.21
N ARG A 197 6.47 29.20 -21.08
CA ARG A 197 7.03 30.44 -20.55
C ARG A 197 8.08 31.03 -21.50
N ARG A 198 8.89 30.17 -22.13
CA ARG A 198 9.86 30.57 -23.16
C ARG A 198 9.16 31.02 -24.45
N ALA A 199 8.11 30.31 -24.87
CA ALA A 199 7.32 30.63 -26.07
C ALA A 199 6.50 31.92 -25.91
N LYS A 200 5.96 32.18 -24.71
CA LYS A 200 5.28 33.43 -24.36
C LYS A 200 6.25 34.61 -24.28
N GLY A 201 7.57 34.34 -24.29
CA GLY A 201 8.63 35.34 -24.21
C GLY A 201 8.55 36.14 -22.91
N THR A 202 9.55 36.96 -22.62
CA THR A 202 9.55 37.85 -21.46
C THR A 202 8.58 39.01 -21.65
N THR A 203 7.31 38.78 -22.01
CA THR A 203 6.22 39.77 -21.88
C THR A 203 5.75 39.84 -20.43
N SER A 204 6.69 39.88 -19.49
CA SER A 204 6.38 40.24 -18.12
C SER A 204 5.91 41.69 -18.10
N VAL A 205 5.04 42.03 -17.15
CA VAL A 205 4.53 43.40 -17.01
C VAL A 205 5.68 44.42 -16.89
N ALA A 206 6.83 43.99 -16.34
CA ALA A 206 8.05 44.78 -16.24
C ALA A 206 8.70 45.16 -17.59
N SER A 207 8.73 44.27 -18.58
CA SER A 207 9.30 44.60 -19.90
C SER A 207 8.38 45.52 -20.71
N LYS A 208 7.05 45.37 -20.55
CA LYS A 208 6.07 46.30 -21.11
C LYS A 208 6.16 47.70 -20.49
N LEU A 209 6.42 47.79 -19.18
CA LEU A 209 6.67 49.06 -18.50
C LEU A 209 8.00 49.71 -18.92
N GLY A 210 9.07 48.91 -19.10
CA GLY A 210 10.35 49.40 -19.62
C GLY A 210 10.27 49.94 -21.05
N SER A 211 9.44 49.33 -21.91
CA SER A 211 9.20 49.85 -23.27
C SER A 211 8.37 51.14 -23.33
N LEU A 212 7.78 51.56 -22.21
CA LEU A 212 6.91 52.74 -22.12
C LEU A 212 7.63 53.97 -21.52
N TRP A 213 8.89 53.82 -21.10
CA TRP A 213 9.70 54.91 -20.54
C TRP A 213 10.79 55.33 -21.53
N PRO A 214 10.79 56.59 -22.02
CA PRO A 214 11.72 57.07 -23.03
C PRO A 214 12.92 57.77 -22.38
N PHE A 215 13.78 57.02 -21.69
CA PHE A 215 15.10 57.49 -21.24
C PHE A 215 16.04 56.32 -20.94
#